data_AF-A0A0C3KUS0-F1
#
_entry.id   AF-A0A0C3KUS0-F1
#
_cell.length_a   1.000
_cell.length_b   1.000
_cell.length_c   1.000
_cell.angle_alpha   90.00
_cell.angle_beta   90.00
_cell.angle_gamma   90.00
#
_symmetry.space_group_name_H-M   'P 1'
#
loop_
_entity.id
_entity.type
_entity.pdbx_description
1 polymer ?
#
loop_
_entity_poly.entity_id
_entity_poly.type
_entity_poly.pdbx_seq_one_letter_code
_entity_poly.pdbx_strand_id
1 'polypeptide(L)'
;MPPPSANLVRPLKLAVVGAGPSAFYAASRVLSKLPSSTPQGEEARVHMYDKSWAPHGLVRYGVAPDHPEVKNCIHKFDQTAEDPRFSYFGNVSISSSSPAKNLPNPAAVQIELSDLFPHYTHLLLAIGSASPAPLPPGLQATPALDIVHWYTGHPASQGAPPLDKVKHLTLIGHGNVSLDIARLLLTPPSVLAKLDIPDDVIEVLRRSTVEEIEIVSRRGPAEVAFTAKELRELLALPNATLEPIPEELLVTPPGASRQQTRILDLLRKGSQPKGTSPPDARKTKWKLVFFRSPEETKTIDGAVNITYNINTLDEQRRAKPTGQKERRQTDLVVSSVGSRAVPFDRKSDSTTTVTTTSESGKTTSKSSTTDPWFDPALGRIRNDQGRVLSLEADSSSPTLKLVKNVYTSGWASHGAKGVLASTMYDAYEVADRLLSDHLSTSHNPTSSEALSTGFDAVSSVQPMNPTPPSLESAPSAVERATRGEDGKRAITWPVWKTIEAEERRQGATKGKEAERMQWKDVQAFLETKQQ
;
A
#
# COMPACT_ATOMS: atom_id res chain seq x y z
N MET A 1 -5.24 23.45 53.75
CA MET A 1 -5.60 22.61 52.58
C MET A 1 -4.36 22.47 51.72
N PRO A 2 -3.94 21.26 51.33
CA PRO A 2 -2.99 21.14 50.23
C PRO A 2 -3.64 21.70 48.96
N PRO A 3 -2.88 22.28 48.02
CA PRO A 3 -3.44 22.67 46.73
C PRO A 3 -4.03 21.42 46.05
N PRO A 4 -5.11 21.54 45.27
CA PRO A 4 -5.60 20.42 44.49
C PRO A 4 -4.45 19.96 43.59
N SER A 5 -4.03 18.71 43.75
CA SER A 5 -3.15 18.05 42.80
C SER A 5 -3.85 18.09 41.45
N ALA A 6 -3.53 19.09 40.62
CA ALA A 6 -3.88 19.07 39.22
C ALA A 6 -3.18 17.84 38.65
N ASN A 7 -3.91 16.75 38.46
CA ASN A 7 -3.48 15.69 37.57
C ASN A 7 -3.32 16.38 36.21
N LEU A 8 -2.09 16.81 35.89
CA LEU A 8 -1.76 17.41 34.61
C LEU A 8 -2.04 16.34 33.56
N VAL A 9 -3.22 16.44 32.95
CA VAL A 9 -3.57 15.62 31.79
C VAL A 9 -2.57 15.98 30.72
N ARG A 10 -1.79 14.99 30.29
CA ARG A 10 -0.83 15.19 29.22
C ARG A 10 -1.58 15.06 27.89
N PRO A 11 -1.63 16.11 27.05
CA PRO A 11 -2.38 16.06 25.81
C PRO A 11 -1.79 15.03 24.85
N LEU A 12 -2.65 14.37 24.09
CA LEU A 12 -2.25 13.50 22.98
C LEU A 12 -2.53 14.22 21.67
N LYS A 13 -1.47 14.55 20.94
CA LYS A 13 -1.56 15.11 19.59
C LYS A 13 -0.78 14.22 18.64
N LEU A 14 -1.52 13.48 17.82
CA LEU A 14 -1.00 12.44 16.93
C LEU A 14 -0.97 12.93 15.48
N ALA A 15 0.22 12.95 14.86
CA ALA A 15 0.35 13.02 13.41
C ALA A 15 0.29 11.60 12.81
N VAL A 16 -0.58 11.39 11.83
CA VAL A 16 -0.66 10.15 11.05
C VAL A 16 -0.24 10.46 9.62
N VAL A 17 0.80 9.79 9.12
CA VAL A 17 1.31 9.98 7.76
C VAL A 17 0.85 8.82 6.88
N GLY A 18 0.00 9.14 5.90
CA GLY A 18 -0.79 8.22 5.09
C GLY A 18 -2.27 8.26 5.50
N ALA A 19 -3.17 8.07 4.53
CA ALA A 19 -4.62 8.02 4.70
C ALA A 19 -5.23 6.75 4.08
N GLY A 20 -4.48 5.65 4.14
CA GLY A 20 -4.99 4.31 3.82
C GLY A 20 -5.73 3.64 5.00
N PRO A 21 -6.12 2.37 4.87
CA PRO A 21 -6.82 1.63 5.90
C PRO A 21 -6.16 1.63 7.27
N SER A 22 -4.85 1.36 7.35
CA SER A 22 -4.16 1.29 8.65
C SER A 22 -4.17 2.63 9.38
N ALA A 23 -4.08 3.73 8.63
CA ALA A 23 -4.15 5.08 9.17
C ALA A 23 -5.52 5.36 9.81
N PHE A 24 -6.61 5.11 9.08
CA PHE A 24 -7.96 5.32 9.58
C PHE A 24 -8.33 4.38 10.72
N TYR A 25 -7.95 3.09 10.64
CA TYR A 25 -8.22 2.16 11.73
C TYR A 25 -7.47 2.55 13.01
N ALA A 26 -6.20 2.96 12.90
CA ALA A 26 -5.44 3.44 14.06
C ALA A 26 -6.05 4.73 14.65
N ALA A 27 -6.38 5.71 13.80
CA ALA A 27 -7.04 6.95 14.22
C ALA A 27 -8.38 6.68 14.93
N SER A 28 -9.21 5.83 14.33
CA SER A 28 -10.51 5.43 14.89
C SER A 28 -10.35 4.75 16.25
N ARG A 29 -9.36 3.85 16.37
CA ARG A 29 -9.07 3.16 17.63
C ARG A 29 -8.62 4.15 18.71
N VAL A 30 -7.69 5.04 18.41
CA VAL A 30 -7.21 6.09 19.33
C VAL A 30 -8.38 6.93 19.84
N LEU A 31 -9.19 7.48 18.94
CA LEU A 31 -10.33 8.35 19.29
C LEU A 31 -11.42 7.60 20.08
N SER A 32 -11.67 6.33 19.76
CA SER A 32 -12.64 5.50 20.48
C SER A 32 -12.20 5.13 21.90
N LYS A 33 -10.89 4.96 22.11
CA LYS A 33 -10.29 4.57 23.40
C LYS A 33 -10.03 5.76 24.31
N LEU A 34 -10.05 6.97 23.76
CA LEU A 34 -10.03 8.23 24.50
C LEU A 34 -11.33 8.99 24.22
N PRO A 35 -12.47 8.64 24.83
CA PRO A 35 -13.74 9.31 24.55
C PRO A 35 -13.68 10.81 24.87
N SER A 36 -14.30 11.66 24.06
CA SER A 36 -14.30 13.13 24.26
C SER A 36 -14.91 13.58 25.59
N SER A 37 -15.70 12.72 26.24
CA SER A 37 -16.28 12.97 27.56
C SER A 37 -15.28 12.78 28.71
N THR A 38 -14.04 12.36 28.46
CA THR A 38 -12.99 12.23 29.48
C THR A 38 -11.97 13.37 29.35
N PRO A 39 -11.32 13.81 30.44
CA PRO A 39 -10.30 14.85 30.37
C PRO A 39 -9.18 14.53 29.38
N GLN A 40 -8.73 13.27 29.33
CA GLN A 40 -7.71 12.80 28.39
C GLN A 40 -8.20 12.83 26.93
N GLY A 41 -9.47 12.50 26.69
CA GLY A 41 -10.04 12.47 25.35
C GLY A 41 -10.43 13.84 24.82
N GLU A 42 -10.77 14.79 25.69
CA GLU A 42 -11.03 16.19 25.32
C GLU A 42 -9.77 16.85 24.72
N GLU A 43 -8.59 16.52 25.25
CA GLU A 43 -7.29 17.03 24.77
C GLU A 43 -6.65 16.16 23.67
N ALA A 44 -7.30 15.09 23.24
CA ALA A 44 -6.80 14.24 22.16
C ALA A 44 -7.04 14.91 20.80
N ARG A 45 -6.03 14.92 19.92
CA ARG A 45 -6.12 15.38 18.53
C ARG A 45 -5.42 14.40 17.59
N VAL A 46 -6.03 14.14 16.44
CA VAL A 46 -5.47 13.29 15.38
C VAL A 46 -5.45 14.07 14.07
N HIS A 47 -4.25 14.35 13.56
CA HIS A 47 -4.06 15.01 12.26
C HIS A 47 -3.52 13.98 11.26
N MET A 48 -4.26 13.76 10.18
CA MET A 48 -3.91 12.80 9.15
C MET A 48 -3.45 13.52 7.87
N TYR A 49 -2.31 13.11 7.35
CA TYR A 49 -1.67 13.66 6.17
C TYR A 49 -1.62 12.64 5.05
N ASP A 50 -1.90 13.03 3.81
CA ASP A 50 -1.64 12.17 2.65
C ASP A 50 -1.09 12.96 1.46
N LYS A 51 -0.12 12.37 0.78
CA LYS A 51 0.48 12.94 -0.44
C LYS A 51 -0.52 12.98 -1.60
N SER A 52 -1.48 12.07 -1.62
CA SER A 52 -2.62 12.07 -2.53
C SER A 52 -3.64 13.11 -2.08
N TRP A 53 -4.29 13.75 -3.04
CA TRP A 53 -5.42 14.65 -2.78
C TRP A 53 -6.68 13.90 -2.33
N ALA A 54 -6.86 12.65 -2.79
CA ALA A 54 -7.95 11.78 -2.34
C ALA A 54 -7.47 10.85 -1.22
N PRO A 55 -8.28 10.63 -0.17
CA PRO A 55 -7.98 9.70 0.92
C PRO A 55 -8.24 8.23 0.51
N HIS A 56 -8.20 7.36 1.51
CA HIS A 56 -8.51 5.92 1.50
C HIS A 56 -7.43 5.01 0.91
N GLY A 57 -6.35 5.57 0.35
CA GLY A 57 -5.21 4.81 -0.16
C GLY A 57 -5.63 3.68 -1.10
N LEU A 58 -5.18 2.44 -0.82
CA LEU A 58 -5.50 1.28 -1.65
C LEU A 58 -6.98 0.87 -1.66
N VAL A 59 -7.83 1.36 -0.75
CA VAL A 59 -9.28 1.11 -0.89
C VAL A 59 -9.83 1.83 -2.12
N ARG A 60 -9.32 3.03 -2.39
CA ARG A 60 -9.64 3.77 -3.62
C ARG A 60 -8.77 3.31 -4.80
N TYR A 61 -7.46 3.21 -4.59
CA TYR A 61 -6.45 3.04 -5.64
C TYR A 61 -5.83 1.65 -5.75
N GLY A 62 -6.49 0.63 -5.20
CA GLY A 62 -5.97 -0.75 -5.22
C GLY A 62 -7.07 -1.81 -5.33
N VAL A 63 -8.12 -1.70 -4.53
CA VAL A 63 -9.28 -2.59 -4.59
C VAL A 63 -9.91 -2.50 -5.96
N ALA A 64 -10.11 -3.66 -6.60
CA ALA A 64 -10.67 -3.74 -7.93
C ALA A 64 -12.08 -3.09 -7.97
N PRO A 65 -12.44 -2.40 -9.06
CA PRO A 65 -13.73 -1.73 -9.21
C PRO A 65 -14.93 -2.67 -9.07
N ASP A 66 -14.77 -3.92 -9.50
CA ASP A 66 -15.78 -4.98 -9.40
C ASP A 66 -15.86 -5.63 -8.00
N HIS A 67 -15.17 -5.04 -7.02
CA HIS A 67 -15.20 -5.39 -5.59
C HIS A 67 -15.76 -4.26 -4.71
N PRO A 68 -16.95 -3.70 -5.01
CA PRO A 68 -17.48 -2.58 -4.24
C PRO A 68 -17.68 -2.93 -2.76
N GLU A 69 -17.97 -4.19 -2.43
CA GLU A 69 -18.20 -4.64 -1.05
C GLU A 69 -16.94 -4.52 -0.17
N VAL A 70 -15.76 -4.62 -0.78
CA VAL A 70 -14.48 -4.47 -0.07
C VAL A 70 -14.24 -3.00 0.30
N LYS A 71 -14.83 -2.06 -0.44
CA LYS A 71 -14.76 -0.61 -0.20
C LYS A 71 -15.65 -0.12 0.95
N ASN A 72 -16.56 -0.97 1.46
CA ASN A 72 -17.48 -0.62 2.56
C ASN A 72 -16.81 -0.17 3.86
N CYS A 73 -15.51 -0.48 4.05
CA CYS A 73 -14.74 0.05 5.18
C CYS A 73 -14.67 1.59 5.20
N ILE A 74 -14.88 2.25 4.07
CA ILE A 74 -14.95 3.72 3.96
C ILE A 74 -16.04 4.29 4.89
N HIS A 75 -17.15 3.60 5.14
CA HIS A 75 -18.16 4.10 6.09
C HIS A 75 -17.58 4.30 7.50
N LYS A 76 -16.66 3.44 7.93
CA LYS A 76 -15.97 3.60 9.22
C LYS A 76 -14.97 4.75 9.20
N PHE A 77 -14.36 5.01 8.04
CA PHE A 77 -13.41 6.10 7.84
C PHE A 77 -14.14 7.45 7.86
N ASP A 78 -15.29 7.54 7.16
CA ASP A 78 -16.20 8.68 7.19
C ASP A 78 -16.62 9.00 8.63
N GLN A 79 -17.09 8.01 9.40
CA GLN A 79 -17.44 8.18 10.82
C GLN A 79 -16.26 8.67 11.68
N THR A 80 -15.04 8.23 11.37
CA THR A 80 -13.84 8.66 12.12
C THR A 80 -13.51 10.12 11.81
N ALA A 81 -13.73 10.55 10.56
CA ALA A 81 -13.45 11.90 10.11
C ALA A 81 -14.52 12.94 10.52
N GLU A 82 -15.68 12.48 10.99
CA GLU A 82 -16.71 13.32 11.61
C GLU A 82 -16.38 13.72 13.06
N ASP A 83 -15.41 13.06 13.71
CA ASP A 83 -14.98 13.44 15.06
C ASP A 83 -14.31 14.83 15.03
N PRO A 84 -14.75 15.81 15.83
CA PRO A 84 -14.19 17.17 15.81
C PRO A 84 -12.71 17.23 16.22
N ARG A 85 -12.18 16.16 16.81
CA ARG A 85 -10.77 16.02 17.20
C ARG A 85 -9.90 15.47 16.06
N PHE A 86 -10.52 15.11 14.94
CA PHE A 86 -9.86 14.63 13.74
C PHE A 86 -9.69 15.76 12.72
N SER A 87 -8.54 15.82 12.07
CA SER A 87 -8.28 16.71 10.95
C SER A 87 -7.56 15.96 9.83
N TYR A 88 -7.99 16.18 8.58
CA TYR A 88 -7.39 15.59 7.39
C TYR A 88 -6.75 16.66 6.50
N PHE A 89 -5.57 16.36 5.99
CA PHE A 89 -4.78 17.19 5.08
C PHE A 89 -4.28 16.34 3.90
N GLY A 90 -5.11 16.23 2.86
CA GLY A 90 -4.74 15.64 1.58
C GLY A 90 -3.93 16.59 0.72
N ASN A 91 -3.26 16.05 -0.30
CA ASN A 91 -2.30 16.79 -1.14
C ASN A 91 -1.14 17.40 -0.33
N VAL A 92 -0.77 16.77 0.78
CA VAL A 92 0.36 17.14 1.66
C VAL A 92 1.31 15.95 1.79
N SER A 93 2.46 16.06 1.14
CA SER A 93 3.52 15.07 1.19
C SER A 93 4.48 15.35 2.34
N ILE A 94 4.70 14.32 3.16
CA ILE A 94 5.74 14.31 4.20
C ILE A 94 6.93 13.47 3.71
N SER A 95 8.14 14.03 3.68
CA SER A 95 9.39 13.37 3.25
C SER A 95 10.58 13.77 4.14
N SER A 96 11.73 13.07 4.14
CA SER A 96 12.91 13.56 4.91
C SER A 96 13.78 14.56 4.16
N SER A 97 13.45 14.87 2.92
CA SER A 97 14.09 15.96 2.19
C SER A 97 13.08 16.65 1.30
N SER A 98 13.11 17.97 1.31
CA SER A 98 12.36 18.82 0.41
C SER A 98 13.30 19.45 -0.65
N PRO A 99 12.99 19.36 -1.95
CA PRO A 99 11.79 18.76 -2.52
C PRO A 99 11.85 17.23 -2.63
N ALA A 100 10.75 16.56 -2.32
CA ALA A 100 10.54 15.14 -2.55
C ALA A 100 10.58 14.83 -4.07
N LYS A 101 11.27 13.74 -4.42
CA LYS A 101 11.30 13.22 -5.79
C LYS A 101 10.11 12.29 -6.01
N ASN A 102 9.57 12.26 -7.23
CA ASN A 102 8.52 11.32 -7.68
C ASN A 102 7.20 11.41 -6.88
N LEU A 103 6.70 12.62 -6.66
CA LEU A 103 5.36 12.80 -6.08
C LEU A 103 4.27 12.39 -7.06
N PRO A 104 3.18 11.74 -6.59
CA PRO A 104 2.00 11.49 -7.43
C PRO A 104 1.41 12.78 -8.01
N ASN A 105 1.53 13.88 -7.28
CA ASN A 105 1.16 15.21 -7.73
C ASN A 105 2.30 16.19 -7.42
N PRO A 106 2.96 16.77 -8.43
CA PRO A 106 4.00 17.78 -8.22
C PRO A 106 3.51 19.04 -7.48
N ALA A 107 2.20 19.32 -7.54
CA ALA A 107 1.57 20.44 -6.85
C ALA A 107 1.23 20.16 -5.37
N ALA A 108 1.58 18.97 -4.85
CA ALA A 108 1.40 18.67 -3.43
C ALA A 108 2.24 19.59 -2.55
N VAL A 109 1.69 19.98 -1.41
CA VAL A 109 2.42 20.68 -0.34
C VAL A 109 3.50 19.75 0.17
N GLN A 110 4.73 20.22 0.30
CA GLN A 110 5.85 19.41 0.74
C GLN A 110 6.32 19.90 2.10
N ILE A 111 6.34 19.00 3.06
CA ILE A 111 6.71 19.25 4.46
C ILE A 111 7.80 18.25 4.81
N GLU A 112 8.88 18.71 5.45
CA GLU A 112 9.89 17.77 5.91
C GLU A 112 9.37 17.02 7.15
N LEU A 113 9.75 15.77 7.30
CA LEU A 113 9.33 14.93 8.42
C LEU A 113 9.69 15.58 9.77
N SER A 114 10.85 16.24 9.82
CA SER A 114 11.33 17.00 10.99
C SER A 114 10.43 18.19 11.33
N ASP A 115 9.72 18.78 10.37
CA ASP A 115 8.81 19.90 10.62
C ASP A 115 7.57 19.46 11.42
N LEU A 116 7.28 18.16 11.48
CA LEU A 116 6.21 17.63 12.33
C LEU A 116 6.64 17.56 13.81
N PHE A 117 7.92 17.32 14.09
CA PHE A 117 8.39 17.00 15.44
C PHE A 117 8.04 18.06 16.51
N PRO A 118 8.14 19.38 16.25
CA PRO A 118 7.77 20.41 17.22
C PRO A 118 6.26 20.51 17.49
N HIS A 119 5.43 20.00 16.59
CA HIS A 119 3.97 20.20 16.59
C HIS A 119 3.16 19.02 17.16
N TYR A 120 3.80 17.87 17.36
CA TYR A 120 3.11 16.63 17.70
C TYR A 120 3.76 15.92 18.89
N THR A 121 2.93 15.29 19.72
CA THR A 121 3.43 14.43 20.81
C THR A 121 3.75 13.03 20.33
N HIS A 122 3.06 12.57 19.28
CA HIS A 122 3.22 11.24 18.69
C HIS A 122 3.17 11.29 17.16
N LEU A 123 3.85 10.35 16.52
CA LEU A 123 3.85 10.18 15.07
C LEU A 123 3.53 8.72 14.72
N LEU A 124 2.60 8.51 13.80
CA LEU A 124 2.28 7.21 13.23
C LEU A 124 2.55 7.21 11.72
N LEU A 125 3.45 6.34 11.28
CA LEU A 125 3.79 6.13 9.88
C LEU A 125 2.90 5.01 9.31
N ALA A 126 1.94 5.40 8.48
CA ALA A 126 0.95 4.52 7.84
C ALA A 126 1.04 4.60 6.30
N ILE A 127 2.27 4.68 5.77
CA ILE A 127 2.56 4.99 4.36
C ILE A 127 2.37 3.83 3.37
N GLY A 128 2.00 2.65 3.85
CA GLY A 128 1.83 1.45 3.02
C GLY A 128 3.12 1.01 2.31
N SER A 129 2.96 0.36 1.15
CA SER A 129 4.07 -0.14 0.32
C SER A 129 3.87 0.20 -1.15
N ALA A 130 4.43 1.34 -1.55
CA ALA A 130 4.21 1.96 -2.86
C ALA A 130 5.32 1.68 -3.88
N SER A 131 6.35 0.89 -3.55
CA SER A 131 7.44 0.55 -4.47
C SER A 131 7.36 -0.92 -4.91
N PRO A 132 7.42 -1.25 -6.20
CA PRO A 132 7.47 -2.65 -6.65
C PRO A 132 8.66 -3.41 -6.03
N ALA A 133 8.48 -4.70 -5.75
CA ALA A 133 9.60 -5.54 -5.33
C ALA A 133 10.63 -5.69 -6.48
N PRO A 134 11.94 -5.77 -6.17
CA PRO A 134 12.97 -5.87 -7.18
C PRO A 134 12.84 -7.19 -7.97
N LEU A 135 13.11 -7.11 -9.26
CA LEU A 135 13.15 -8.24 -10.18
C LEU A 135 14.59 -8.66 -10.48
N PRO A 136 14.83 -9.88 -11.00
CA PRO A 136 16.11 -10.24 -11.59
C PRO A 136 16.57 -9.19 -12.61
N PRO A 137 17.86 -8.81 -12.65
CA PRO A 137 18.34 -7.73 -13.52
C PRO A 137 18.03 -7.90 -15.01
N GLY A 138 17.95 -9.14 -15.51
CA GLY A 138 17.63 -9.44 -16.90
C GLY A 138 16.12 -9.46 -17.22
N LEU A 139 15.25 -9.32 -16.22
CA LEU A 139 13.80 -9.41 -16.37
C LEU A 139 13.19 -8.02 -16.51
N GLN A 140 12.71 -7.70 -17.71
CA GLN A 140 11.92 -6.50 -17.98
C GLN A 140 10.43 -6.85 -17.81
N ALA A 141 9.76 -6.16 -16.90
CA ALA A 141 8.33 -6.33 -16.68
C ALA A 141 7.71 -5.03 -16.19
N THR A 142 6.47 -4.76 -16.60
CA THR A 142 5.66 -3.69 -16.03
C THR A 142 5.21 -4.10 -14.62
N PRO A 143 5.43 -3.29 -13.58
CA PRO A 143 4.86 -3.55 -12.27
C PRO A 143 3.33 -3.67 -12.32
N ALA A 144 2.77 -4.66 -11.63
CA ALA A 144 1.31 -4.78 -11.50
C ALA A 144 0.69 -3.51 -10.89
N LEU A 145 1.42 -2.83 -10.01
CA LEU A 145 1.02 -1.56 -9.42
C LEU A 145 0.74 -0.48 -10.49
N ASP A 146 1.46 -0.47 -11.61
CA ASP A 146 1.25 0.51 -12.67
C ASP A 146 -0.06 0.25 -13.41
N ILE A 147 -0.38 -1.03 -13.67
CA ILE A 147 -1.66 -1.44 -14.25
C ILE A 147 -2.81 -1.07 -13.29
N VAL A 148 -2.63 -1.33 -11.99
CA VAL A 148 -3.59 -0.97 -10.93
C VAL A 148 -3.81 0.53 -10.85
N HIS A 149 -2.74 1.32 -10.80
CA HIS A 149 -2.82 2.78 -10.81
C HIS A 149 -3.53 3.31 -12.04
N TRP A 150 -3.29 2.73 -13.21
CA TRP A 150 -4.00 3.08 -14.43
C TRP A 150 -5.51 2.86 -14.32
N TYR A 151 -5.97 1.64 -14.05
CA TYR A 151 -7.42 1.38 -14.06
C TYR A 151 -8.17 2.03 -12.89
N THR A 152 -7.47 2.36 -11.80
CA THR A 152 -8.03 3.09 -10.66
C THR A 152 -7.91 4.60 -10.77
N GLY A 153 -7.29 5.14 -11.83
CA GLY A 153 -7.08 6.57 -11.99
C GLY A 153 -6.22 7.20 -10.89
N HIS A 154 -5.24 6.47 -10.37
CA HIS A 154 -4.29 6.99 -9.38
C HIS A 154 -3.38 8.07 -10.01
N PRO A 155 -3.10 9.20 -9.33
CA PRO A 155 -2.31 10.29 -9.90
C PRO A 155 -0.88 9.92 -10.35
N ALA A 156 -0.28 8.88 -9.74
CA ALA A 156 1.02 8.35 -10.15
C ALA A 156 0.97 7.34 -11.32
N SER A 157 -0.18 7.19 -11.99
CA SER A 157 -0.30 6.33 -13.16
C SER A 157 0.69 6.73 -14.24
N GLN A 158 1.33 5.74 -14.87
CA GLN A 158 2.24 5.93 -16.01
C GLN A 158 1.50 5.94 -17.36
N GLY A 159 0.15 5.99 -17.33
CA GLY A 159 -0.70 5.92 -18.51
C GLY A 159 -1.16 4.50 -18.85
N ALA A 160 -1.87 4.40 -19.97
CA ALA A 160 -2.48 3.15 -20.40
C ALA A 160 -1.45 2.12 -20.90
N PRO A 161 -1.56 0.84 -20.52
CA PRO A 161 -0.80 -0.22 -21.18
C PRO A 161 -1.23 -0.35 -22.65
N PRO A 162 -0.32 -0.77 -23.57
CA PRO A 162 -0.58 -0.85 -25.01
C PRO A 162 -1.41 -2.10 -25.37
N LEU A 163 -2.58 -2.27 -24.75
CA LEU A 163 -3.38 -3.50 -24.83
C LEU A 163 -3.90 -3.79 -26.24
N ASP A 164 -3.94 -2.82 -27.14
CA ASP A 164 -4.27 -2.99 -28.56
C ASP A 164 -3.20 -3.79 -29.34
N LYS A 165 -2.00 -3.93 -28.76
CA LYS A 165 -0.85 -4.64 -29.35
C LYS A 165 -0.47 -5.92 -28.61
N VAL A 166 -1.28 -6.33 -27.64
CA VAL A 166 -0.98 -7.47 -26.74
C VAL A 166 -2.00 -8.55 -26.98
N LYS A 167 -1.58 -9.70 -27.52
CA LYS A 167 -2.40 -10.91 -27.62
C LYS A 167 -2.14 -11.86 -26.45
N HIS A 168 -0.89 -12.01 -26.03
CA HIS A 168 -0.48 -12.85 -24.91
C HIS A 168 0.10 -12.02 -23.77
N LEU A 169 -0.54 -12.09 -22.59
CA LEU A 169 -0.11 -11.44 -21.36
C LEU A 169 0.43 -12.46 -20.35
N THR A 170 1.65 -12.25 -19.86
CA THR A 170 2.23 -13.01 -18.75
C THR A 170 2.14 -12.21 -17.45
N LEU A 171 1.45 -12.74 -16.45
CA LEU A 171 1.37 -12.23 -15.08
C LEU A 171 2.25 -13.06 -14.14
N ILE A 172 3.29 -12.47 -13.56
CA ILE A 172 4.20 -13.14 -12.63
C ILE A 172 3.66 -12.99 -11.20
N GLY A 173 3.25 -14.11 -10.62
CA GLY A 173 2.80 -14.23 -9.23
C GLY A 173 1.38 -14.79 -9.14
N HIS A 174 1.15 -15.80 -8.29
CA HIS A 174 -0.19 -16.33 -7.98
C HIS A 174 -0.79 -15.63 -6.75
N GLY A 175 -0.91 -14.31 -6.78
CA GLY A 175 -1.60 -13.51 -5.76
C GLY A 175 -2.94 -12.97 -6.25
N ASN A 176 -3.74 -12.40 -5.34
CA ASN A 176 -5.03 -11.78 -5.70
C ASN A 176 -4.87 -10.69 -6.77
N VAL A 177 -3.83 -9.85 -6.69
CA VAL A 177 -3.60 -8.76 -7.66
C VAL A 177 -3.48 -9.28 -9.10
N SER A 178 -2.85 -10.44 -9.31
CA SER A 178 -2.81 -11.07 -10.64
C SER A 178 -4.20 -11.51 -11.11
N LEU A 179 -5.02 -12.03 -10.20
CA LEU A 179 -6.41 -12.39 -10.52
C LEU A 179 -7.26 -11.16 -10.78
N ASP A 180 -7.04 -10.06 -10.06
CA ASP A 180 -7.74 -8.78 -10.27
C ASP A 180 -7.43 -8.22 -11.67
N ILE A 181 -6.15 -8.21 -12.06
CA ILE A 181 -5.73 -7.77 -13.41
C ILE A 181 -6.31 -8.70 -14.48
N ALA A 182 -6.24 -10.01 -14.28
CA ALA A 182 -6.83 -10.97 -15.22
C ALA A 182 -8.34 -10.75 -15.34
N ARG A 183 -9.05 -10.60 -14.22
CA ARG A 183 -10.51 -10.39 -14.20
C ARG A 183 -10.90 -9.07 -14.86
N LEU A 184 -10.14 -7.98 -14.65
CA LEU A 184 -10.35 -6.72 -15.36
C LEU A 184 -10.29 -6.91 -16.88
N LEU A 185 -9.27 -7.61 -17.38
CA LEU A 185 -9.07 -7.80 -18.83
C LEU A 185 -10.04 -8.81 -19.43
N LEU A 186 -10.53 -9.77 -18.64
CA LEU A 186 -11.44 -10.82 -19.07
C LEU A 186 -12.92 -10.42 -18.94
N THR A 187 -13.24 -9.43 -18.08
CA THR A 187 -14.61 -8.96 -17.90
C THR A 187 -15.02 -8.07 -19.07
N PRO A 188 -16.21 -8.28 -19.68
CA PRO A 188 -16.67 -7.46 -20.79
C PRO A 188 -16.71 -5.96 -20.42
N PRO A 189 -16.20 -5.06 -21.27
CA PRO A 189 -16.15 -3.62 -20.98
C PRO A 189 -17.53 -3.02 -20.63
N SER A 190 -18.62 -3.51 -21.22
CA SER A 190 -19.99 -3.09 -20.90
C SER A 190 -20.42 -3.31 -19.45
N VAL A 191 -19.87 -4.33 -18.79
CA VAL A 191 -20.11 -4.63 -17.37
C VAL A 191 -19.31 -3.68 -16.49
N LEU A 192 -18.04 -3.50 -16.82
CA LEU A 192 -17.10 -2.60 -16.13
C LEU A 192 -17.50 -1.11 -16.25
N ALA A 193 -18.10 -0.72 -17.37
CA ALA A 193 -18.48 0.67 -17.65
C ALA A 193 -19.54 1.24 -16.68
N LYS A 194 -20.22 0.38 -15.91
CA LYS A 194 -21.21 0.79 -14.89
C LYS A 194 -20.58 1.06 -13.52
N LEU A 195 -19.32 0.68 -13.33
CA LEU A 195 -18.58 0.80 -12.08
C LEU A 195 -17.81 2.13 -12.01
N ASP A 196 -17.08 2.34 -10.91
CA ASP A 196 -16.26 3.53 -10.69
C ASP A 196 -14.93 3.57 -11.47
N ILE A 197 -14.92 3.02 -12.69
CA ILE A 197 -13.77 3.00 -13.61
C ILE A 197 -13.79 4.27 -14.48
N PRO A 198 -12.66 4.99 -14.61
CA PRO A 198 -12.54 6.12 -15.54
C PRO A 198 -12.90 5.75 -16.99
N ASP A 199 -13.56 6.65 -17.72
CA ASP A 199 -13.98 6.36 -19.11
C ASP A 199 -12.81 6.07 -20.06
N ASP A 200 -11.68 6.75 -19.89
CA ASP A 200 -10.47 6.54 -20.71
C ASP A 200 -9.89 5.12 -20.55
N VAL A 201 -10.02 4.53 -19.36
CA VAL A 201 -9.69 3.12 -19.09
C VAL A 201 -10.64 2.20 -19.86
N ILE A 202 -11.95 2.47 -19.82
CA ILE A 202 -12.95 1.68 -20.55
C ILE A 202 -12.68 1.71 -22.07
N GLU A 203 -12.33 2.86 -22.64
CA GLU A 203 -12.00 2.97 -24.07
C GLU A 203 -10.79 2.12 -24.47
N VAL A 204 -9.77 2.04 -23.61
CA VAL A 204 -8.63 1.16 -23.84
C VAL A 204 -9.04 -0.31 -23.73
N LEU A 205 -9.84 -0.68 -22.73
CA LEU A 205 -10.33 -2.06 -22.57
C LEU A 205 -11.17 -2.52 -23.77
N ARG A 206 -12.00 -1.64 -24.36
CA ARG A 206 -12.75 -1.94 -25.59
C ARG A 206 -11.84 -2.27 -26.78
N ARG A 207 -10.67 -1.61 -26.86
CA ARG A 207 -9.67 -1.79 -27.93
C ARG A 207 -8.64 -2.89 -27.67
N SER A 208 -8.57 -3.43 -26.45
CA SER A 208 -7.65 -4.50 -26.07
C SER A 208 -7.65 -5.63 -27.10
N THR A 209 -6.53 -6.30 -27.37
CA THR A 209 -6.45 -7.47 -28.27
C THR A 209 -6.03 -8.73 -27.52
N VAL A 210 -6.12 -8.73 -26.19
CA VAL A 210 -5.68 -9.84 -25.34
C VAL A 210 -6.57 -11.07 -25.58
N GLU A 211 -5.94 -12.16 -26.00
CA GLU A 211 -6.56 -13.45 -26.33
C GLU A 211 -6.16 -14.56 -25.33
N GLU A 212 -5.00 -14.41 -24.68
CA GLU A 212 -4.46 -15.35 -23.71
C GLU A 212 -3.79 -14.66 -22.51
N ILE A 213 -4.10 -15.13 -21.30
CA ILE A 213 -3.47 -14.69 -20.05
C ILE A 213 -2.81 -15.88 -19.36
N GLU A 214 -1.49 -15.82 -19.19
CA GLU A 214 -0.71 -16.79 -18.43
C GLU A 214 -0.35 -16.24 -17.06
N ILE A 215 -0.74 -16.91 -15.98
CA ILE A 215 -0.35 -16.51 -14.62
C ILE A 215 0.67 -17.51 -14.07
N VAL A 216 1.87 -17.03 -13.75
CA VAL A 216 3.06 -17.85 -13.49
C VAL A 216 3.46 -17.80 -12.02
N SER A 217 3.79 -18.94 -11.44
CA SER A 217 4.34 -19.03 -10.08
C SER A 217 5.57 -19.91 -10.03
N ARG A 218 6.48 -19.54 -9.12
CA ARG A 218 7.68 -20.32 -8.82
C ARG A 218 7.40 -21.60 -8.03
N ARG A 219 6.21 -21.74 -7.41
CA ARG A 219 5.80 -22.90 -6.58
C ARG A 219 4.60 -23.62 -7.21
N GLY A 220 4.07 -24.63 -6.52
CA GLY A 220 2.97 -25.46 -6.98
C GLY A 220 1.58 -24.94 -6.60
N PRO A 221 0.51 -25.65 -7.03
CA PRO A 221 -0.89 -25.27 -6.76
C PRO A 221 -1.23 -25.16 -5.27
N ALA A 222 -0.58 -25.92 -4.40
CA ALA A 222 -0.80 -25.88 -2.96
C ALA A 222 -0.18 -24.64 -2.27
N GLU A 223 0.69 -23.89 -2.95
CA GLU A 223 1.40 -22.71 -2.43
C GLU A 223 0.91 -21.38 -3.02
N VAL A 224 -0.20 -21.37 -3.74
CA VAL A 224 -0.79 -20.14 -4.27
C VAL A 224 -1.18 -19.19 -3.15
N ALA A 225 -1.07 -17.89 -3.41
CA ALA A 225 -1.37 -16.83 -2.45
C ALA A 225 -2.74 -16.18 -2.70
N PHE A 226 -3.37 -16.45 -3.85
CA PHE A 226 -4.72 -15.98 -4.11
C PHE A 226 -5.74 -16.72 -3.22
N THR A 227 -6.87 -16.08 -2.95
CA THR A 227 -7.92 -16.67 -2.12
C THR A 227 -8.95 -17.45 -2.95
N ALA A 228 -9.70 -18.32 -2.28
CA ALA A 228 -10.80 -19.07 -2.90
C ALA A 228 -12.00 -18.20 -3.33
N LYS A 229 -12.08 -16.92 -2.92
CA LYS A 229 -13.10 -15.97 -3.43
C LYS A 229 -12.69 -15.51 -4.82
N GLU A 230 -11.52 -14.89 -4.92
CA GLU A 230 -10.99 -14.35 -6.18
C GLU A 230 -10.90 -15.41 -7.28
N LEU A 231 -10.40 -16.61 -6.95
CA LEU A 231 -10.35 -17.70 -7.93
C LEU A 231 -11.75 -18.09 -8.44
N ARG A 232 -12.76 -18.15 -7.56
CA ARG A 232 -14.12 -18.56 -7.95
C ARG A 232 -14.75 -17.57 -8.90
N GLU A 233 -14.53 -16.28 -8.69
CA GLU A 233 -15.08 -15.23 -9.55
C GLU A 233 -14.49 -15.32 -10.96
N LEU A 234 -13.18 -15.51 -11.07
CA LEU A 234 -12.51 -15.69 -12.36
C LEU A 234 -13.00 -16.96 -13.08
N LEU A 235 -13.18 -18.07 -12.35
CA LEU A 235 -13.72 -19.33 -12.90
C LEU A 235 -15.19 -19.22 -13.34
N ALA A 236 -15.93 -18.24 -12.82
CA ALA A 236 -17.35 -18.06 -13.11
C ALA A 236 -17.62 -17.15 -14.32
N LEU A 237 -16.60 -16.48 -14.87
CA LEU A 237 -16.75 -15.59 -16.02
C LEU A 237 -17.30 -16.36 -17.24
N PRO A 238 -18.35 -15.86 -17.91
CA PRO A 238 -19.03 -16.59 -18.98
C PRO A 238 -18.18 -16.73 -20.26
N ASN A 239 -17.23 -15.81 -20.47
CA ASN A 239 -16.42 -15.69 -21.68
C ASN A 239 -14.94 -16.05 -21.50
N ALA A 240 -14.55 -16.53 -20.32
CA ALA A 240 -13.18 -16.91 -20.00
C ALA A 240 -13.09 -18.36 -19.54
N THR A 241 -12.12 -19.12 -20.07
CA THR A 241 -11.95 -20.55 -19.75
C THR A 241 -10.55 -20.81 -19.21
N LEU A 242 -10.47 -21.43 -18.02
CA LEU A 242 -9.25 -21.95 -17.45
C LEU A 242 -8.80 -23.17 -18.26
N GLU A 243 -7.56 -23.16 -18.73
CA GLU A 243 -6.91 -24.34 -19.27
C GLU A 243 -6.79 -25.43 -18.19
N PRO A 244 -7.22 -26.68 -18.45
CA PRO A 244 -7.15 -27.75 -17.47
C PRO A 244 -5.74 -27.94 -16.91
N ILE A 245 -5.65 -28.03 -15.58
CA ILE A 245 -4.40 -28.29 -14.89
C ILE A 245 -4.21 -29.80 -14.78
N PRO A 246 -3.02 -30.35 -15.08
CA PRO A 246 -2.77 -31.77 -14.94
C PRO A 246 -3.02 -32.28 -13.52
N GLU A 247 -3.73 -33.41 -13.38
CA GLU A 247 -4.19 -33.93 -12.08
C GLU A 247 -3.00 -34.28 -11.15
N GLU A 248 -1.86 -34.66 -11.73
CA GLU A 248 -0.61 -34.92 -11.00
C GLU A 248 -0.07 -33.69 -10.26
N LEU A 249 -0.46 -32.47 -10.66
CA LEU A 249 -0.07 -31.24 -9.96
C LEU A 249 -1.05 -30.88 -8.84
N LEU A 250 -2.28 -31.40 -8.88
CA LEU A 250 -3.37 -31.06 -7.96
C LEU A 250 -3.41 -31.97 -6.72
N VAL A 251 -2.28 -32.59 -6.37
CA VAL A 251 -2.16 -33.44 -5.19
C VAL A 251 -2.27 -32.60 -3.91
N THR A 252 -3.22 -32.99 -3.05
CA THR A 252 -3.36 -32.36 -1.72
C THR A 252 -2.21 -32.81 -0.82
N PRO A 253 -1.35 -31.90 -0.33
CA PRO A 253 -0.25 -32.28 0.54
C PRO A 253 -0.75 -32.74 1.91
N PRO A 254 -0.03 -33.64 2.60
CA PRO A 254 -0.29 -33.96 4.00
C PRO A 254 -0.29 -32.70 4.86
N GLY A 255 -1.29 -32.57 5.75
CA GLY A 255 -1.42 -31.39 6.61
C GLY A 255 -1.91 -30.12 5.91
N ALA A 256 -2.43 -30.22 4.68
CA ALA A 256 -3.03 -29.08 3.99
C ALA A 256 -4.11 -28.40 4.85
N SER A 257 -4.06 -27.08 4.91
CA SER A 257 -5.13 -26.31 5.53
C SER A 257 -6.45 -26.48 4.76
N ARG A 258 -7.57 -26.19 5.44
CA ARG A 258 -8.89 -26.13 4.80
C ARG A 258 -8.92 -25.14 3.63
N GLN A 259 -8.18 -24.05 3.73
CA GLN A 259 -8.08 -23.04 2.67
C GLN A 259 -7.37 -23.60 1.43
N GLN A 260 -6.22 -24.28 1.61
CA GLN A 260 -5.49 -24.92 0.51
C GLN A 260 -6.32 -26.02 -0.16
N THR A 261 -6.95 -26.88 0.63
CA THR A 261 -7.81 -27.96 0.10
C THR A 261 -8.93 -27.40 -0.77
N ARG A 262 -9.62 -26.35 -0.28
CA ARG A 262 -10.70 -25.69 -1.03
C ARG A 262 -10.21 -25.07 -2.34
N ILE A 263 -8.99 -24.54 -2.38
CA ILE A 263 -8.41 -24.00 -3.61
C ILE A 263 -8.13 -25.12 -4.61
N LEU A 264 -7.49 -26.21 -4.18
CA LEU A 264 -7.22 -27.37 -5.05
C LEU A 264 -8.52 -27.96 -5.62
N ASP A 265 -9.57 -28.06 -4.81
CA ASP A 265 -10.88 -28.53 -5.26
C ASP A 265 -11.51 -27.60 -6.32
N LEU A 266 -11.31 -26.28 -6.21
CA LEU A 266 -11.76 -25.34 -7.23
C LEU A 266 -10.96 -25.47 -8.53
N LEU A 267 -9.64 -25.66 -8.43
CA LEU A 267 -8.78 -25.87 -9.58
C LEU A 267 -9.15 -27.15 -10.34
N ARG A 268 -9.40 -28.27 -9.64
CA ARG A 268 -9.89 -29.53 -10.26
C ARG A 268 -11.23 -29.34 -10.98
N LYS A 269 -12.14 -28.55 -10.38
CA LYS A 269 -13.46 -28.28 -10.99
C LYS A 269 -13.37 -27.42 -12.25
N GLY A 270 -12.30 -26.66 -12.42
CA GLY A 270 -12.10 -25.79 -13.58
C GLY A 270 -13.17 -24.70 -13.72
N SER A 271 -13.24 -24.09 -14.91
CA SER A 271 -14.21 -23.05 -15.22
C SER A 271 -15.65 -23.57 -15.13
N GLN A 272 -16.50 -22.77 -14.50
CA GLN A 272 -17.93 -23.02 -14.35
C GLN A 272 -18.69 -21.77 -14.81
N PRO A 273 -18.76 -21.51 -16.13
CA PRO A 273 -19.34 -20.29 -16.70
C PRO A 273 -20.75 -20.05 -16.18
N LYS A 274 -21.03 -18.84 -15.68
CA LYS A 274 -22.37 -18.46 -15.22
C LYS A 274 -23.00 -17.44 -16.17
N GLY A 275 -24.19 -17.79 -16.68
CA GLY A 275 -24.97 -16.91 -17.55
C GLY A 275 -24.48 -16.87 -19.00
N THR A 276 -25.07 -15.99 -19.78
CA THR A 276 -24.72 -15.78 -21.20
C THR A 276 -23.70 -14.65 -21.34
N SER A 277 -22.68 -14.86 -22.17
CA SER A 277 -21.70 -13.82 -22.49
C SER A 277 -22.38 -12.62 -23.16
N PRO A 278 -22.11 -11.38 -22.72
CA PRO A 278 -22.51 -10.17 -23.43
C PRO A 278 -22.00 -10.13 -24.89
N PRO A 279 -22.65 -9.38 -25.80
CA PRO A 279 -22.22 -9.31 -27.21
C PRO A 279 -20.81 -8.75 -27.42
N ASP A 280 -20.33 -7.89 -26.52
CA ASP A 280 -18.98 -7.31 -26.53
C ASP A 280 -17.93 -8.21 -25.84
N ALA A 281 -18.35 -9.37 -25.34
CA ALA A 281 -17.47 -10.29 -24.63
C ALA A 281 -16.54 -11.02 -25.61
N ARG A 282 -15.25 -10.96 -25.34
CA ARG A 282 -14.23 -11.73 -26.07
C ARG A 282 -14.06 -13.10 -25.44
N LYS A 283 -13.91 -14.13 -26.26
CA LYS A 283 -13.52 -15.46 -25.78
C LYS A 283 -12.02 -15.45 -25.54
N THR A 284 -11.62 -15.53 -24.28
CA THR A 284 -10.21 -15.43 -23.88
C THR A 284 -9.87 -16.65 -23.03
N LYS A 285 -8.70 -17.24 -23.28
CA LYS A 285 -8.19 -18.34 -22.45
C LYS A 285 -7.30 -17.79 -21.37
N TRP A 286 -7.29 -18.46 -20.22
CA TRP A 286 -6.28 -18.19 -19.20
C TRP A 286 -5.76 -19.48 -18.60
N LYS A 287 -4.52 -19.47 -18.14
CA LYS A 287 -3.88 -20.67 -17.60
C LYS A 287 -3.00 -20.34 -16.40
N LEU A 288 -2.82 -21.34 -15.54
CA LEU A 288 -1.93 -21.28 -14.39
C LEU A 288 -0.69 -22.11 -14.66
N VAL A 289 0.46 -21.45 -14.67
CA VAL A 289 1.77 -22.08 -14.85
C VAL A 289 2.47 -22.16 -13.51
N PHE A 290 2.89 -23.37 -13.13
CA PHE A 290 3.52 -23.67 -11.85
C PHE A 290 4.99 -24.01 -12.03
N PHE A 291 5.74 -23.91 -10.92
CA PHE A 291 7.16 -24.28 -10.87
C PHE A 291 8.03 -23.57 -11.93
N ARG A 292 7.78 -22.28 -12.17
CA ARG A 292 8.56 -21.43 -13.06
C ARG A 292 9.01 -20.16 -12.36
N SER A 293 10.32 -19.94 -12.31
CA SER A 293 10.91 -18.68 -11.87
C SER A 293 11.39 -17.90 -13.11
N PRO A 294 10.88 -16.69 -13.37
CA PRO A 294 11.37 -15.89 -14.50
C PRO A 294 12.81 -15.45 -14.24
N GLU A 295 13.66 -15.56 -15.25
CA GLU A 295 15.08 -15.22 -15.20
C GLU A 295 15.38 -13.94 -15.99
N GLU A 296 14.97 -13.92 -17.26
CA GLU A 296 15.24 -12.83 -18.17
C GLU A 296 14.16 -12.70 -19.24
N THR A 297 14.11 -11.52 -19.87
CA THR A 297 13.33 -11.26 -21.08
C THR A 297 14.26 -10.79 -22.20
N LYS A 298 14.07 -11.32 -23.40
CA LYS A 298 14.81 -10.96 -24.62
C LYS A 298 13.86 -10.78 -25.77
N THR A 299 14.12 -9.80 -26.63
CA THR A 299 13.43 -9.68 -27.91
C THR A 299 14.17 -10.51 -28.95
N ILE A 300 13.50 -11.48 -29.55
CA ILE A 300 14.03 -12.36 -30.60
C ILE A 300 13.07 -12.25 -31.78
N ASP A 301 13.60 -11.91 -32.95
CA ASP A 301 12.82 -11.73 -34.19
C ASP A 301 11.60 -10.80 -34.02
N GLY A 302 11.77 -9.74 -33.23
CA GLY A 302 10.72 -8.75 -32.94
C GLY A 302 9.71 -9.17 -31.86
N ALA A 303 9.80 -10.39 -31.33
CA ALA A 303 8.90 -10.90 -30.29
C ALA A 303 9.58 -10.96 -28.92
N VAL A 304 8.88 -10.49 -27.88
CA VAL A 304 9.38 -10.60 -26.50
C VAL A 304 9.29 -12.06 -26.06
N ASN A 305 10.39 -12.58 -25.52
CA ASN A 305 10.51 -13.93 -25.02
C ASN A 305 10.98 -13.89 -23.58
N ILE A 306 10.28 -14.61 -22.70
CA ILE A 306 10.65 -14.79 -21.31
C ILE A 306 11.26 -16.18 -21.10
N THR A 307 12.40 -16.21 -20.42
CA THR A 307 13.09 -17.45 -20.03
C THR A 307 12.77 -17.74 -18.56
N TYR A 308 12.32 -18.96 -18.30
CA TYR A 308 12.04 -19.48 -16.96
C TYR A 308 13.07 -20.53 -16.56
N ASN A 309 13.46 -20.51 -15.29
CA ASN A 309 14.01 -21.67 -14.62
C ASN A 309 12.87 -22.59 -14.18
N ILE A 310 12.98 -23.87 -14.49
CA ILE A 310 12.07 -24.91 -14.00
C ILE A 310 12.44 -25.22 -12.56
N ASN A 311 11.45 -25.28 -11.68
CA ASN A 311 11.66 -25.51 -10.25
C ASN A 311 11.12 -26.87 -9.79
N THR A 312 11.63 -27.30 -8.65
CA THR A 312 10.98 -28.24 -7.73
C THR A 312 10.81 -27.56 -6.37
N LEU A 313 10.23 -28.25 -5.39
CA LEU A 313 10.20 -27.78 -4.00
C LEU A 313 11.31 -28.47 -3.19
N ASP A 314 11.97 -27.72 -2.31
CA ASP A 314 12.83 -28.28 -1.26
C ASP A 314 12.00 -28.77 -0.06
N GLU A 315 12.68 -29.31 0.95
CA GLU A 315 12.06 -29.81 2.19
C GLU A 315 11.25 -28.75 2.94
N GLN A 316 11.62 -27.47 2.80
CA GLN A 316 10.92 -26.33 3.39
C GLN A 316 9.84 -25.75 2.45
N ARG A 317 9.49 -26.48 1.38
CA ARG A 317 8.53 -26.07 0.34
C ARG A 317 8.89 -24.75 -0.35
N ARG A 318 10.19 -24.45 -0.45
CA ARG A 318 10.72 -23.31 -1.22
C ARG A 318 11.05 -23.77 -2.62
N ALA A 319 10.91 -22.88 -3.59
CA ALA A 319 11.26 -23.17 -4.98
C ALA A 319 12.77 -23.34 -5.12
N LYS A 320 13.19 -24.48 -5.68
CA LYS A 320 14.58 -24.83 -6.00
C LYS A 320 14.71 -25.09 -7.50
N PRO A 321 15.57 -24.37 -8.24
CA PRO A 321 15.79 -24.61 -9.66
C PRO A 321 16.31 -26.04 -9.94
N THR A 322 15.85 -26.65 -11.02
CA THR A 322 16.30 -27.98 -11.47
C THR A 322 17.51 -27.93 -12.40
N GLY A 323 17.90 -26.73 -12.85
CA GLY A 323 18.90 -26.52 -13.89
C GLY A 323 18.32 -26.52 -15.32
N GLN A 324 17.07 -26.96 -15.49
CA GLN A 324 16.38 -26.88 -16.78
C GLN A 324 15.75 -25.50 -16.98
N LYS A 325 15.73 -25.06 -18.25
CA LYS A 325 15.15 -23.79 -18.66
C LYS A 325 14.09 -23.99 -19.73
N GLU A 326 13.12 -23.09 -19.74
CA GLU A 326 12.04 -23.05 -20.70
C GLU A 326 11.90 -21.62 -21.23
N ARG A 327 11.68 -21.46 -22.54
CA ARG A 327 11.43 -20.16 -23.15
C ARG A 327 10.00 -20.10 -23.65
N ARG A 328 9.33 -18.97 -23.43
CA ARG A 328 7.98 -18.68 -23.94
C ARG A 328 7.95 -17.30 -24.57
N GLN A 329 7.25 -17.19 -25.69
CA GLN A 329 6.92 -15.91 -26.29
C GLN A 329 5.76 -15.26 -25.53
N THR A 330 5.79 -13.93 -25.41
CA THR A 330 4.75 -13.13 -24.76
C THR A 330 4.79 -11.71 -25.31
N ASP A 331 3.69 -10.95 -25.26
CA ASP A 331 3.67 -9.57 -25.77
C ASP A 331 3.85 -8.56 -24.62
N LEU A 332 3.39 -8.92 -23.41
CA LEU A 332 3.51 -8.10 -22.22
C LEU A 332 3.79 -8.97 -20.99
N VAL A 333 4.78 -8.56 -20.20
CA VAL A 333 5.09 -9.17 -18.90
C VAL A 333 4.73 -8.19 -17.80
N VAL A 334 3.85 -8.62 -16.89
CA VAL A 334 3.45 -7.86 -15.70
C VAL A 334 3.92 -8.58 -14.45
N SER A 335 4.60 -7.87 -13.55
CA SER A 335 5.12 -8.43 -12.30
C SER A 335 4.23 -8.10 -11.10
N SER A 336 3.68 -9.14 -10.47
CA SER A 336 2.84 -9.07 -9.27
C SER A 336 3.45 -9.86 -8.12
N VAL A 337 4.74 -9.62 -7.85
CA VAL A 337 5.53 -10.35 -6.83
C VAL A 337 5.62 -9.64 -5.48
N GLY A 338 4.77 -8.62 -5.27
CA GLY A 338 4.68 -7.84 -4.04
C GLY A 338 5.30 -6.44 -4.18
N SER A 339 5.13 -5.65 -3.12
CA SER A 339 5.66 -4.29 -3.01
C SER A 339 6.41 -4.09 -1.68
N ARG A 340 7.14 -2.97 -1.60
CA ARG A 340 7.96 -2.53 -0.48
C ARG A 340 7.55 -1.11 -0.08
N ALA A 341 7.72 -0.78 1.19
CA ALA A 341 7.65 0.60 1.63
C ALA A 341 8.80 1.40 1.03
N VAL A 342 8.61 2.72 0.95
CA VAL A 342 9.62 3.65 0.45
C VAL A 342 10.34 4.22 1.68
N PRO A 343 11.69 4.26 1.70
CA PRO A 343 12.42 4.96 2.75
C PRO A 343 12.03 6.42 2.76
N PHE A 344 12.15 7.07 3.91
CA PHE A 344 11.99 8.52 3.97
C PHE A 344 13.28 9.24 3.54
N ASP A 345 14.38 8.53 3.29
CA ASP A 345 15.71 9.03 2.92
C ASP A 345 16.31 9.96 3.97
N ARG A 346 16.09 9.64 5.24
CA ARG A 346 16.71 10.34 6.37
C ARG A 346 18.23 10.23 6.29
N LYS A 347 18.93 11.36 6.38
CA LYS A 347 20.38 11.36 6.62
C LYS A 347 20.62 10.81 8.03
N SER A 348 21.50 9.83 8.15
CA SER A 348 22.10 9.49 9.44
C SER A 348 22.97 10.66 9.89
N ASP A 349 23.00 10.97 11.19
CA ASP A 349 23.96 11.93 11.76
C ASP A 349 25.40 11.41 11.64
N SER A 350 25.58 10.10 11.36
CA SER A 350 26.85 9.48 11.02
C SER A 350 26.98 9.21 9.52
N THR A 351 28.02 9.77 8.88
CA THR A 351 28.37 9.45 7.48
C THR A 351 29.13 8.13 7.44
N THR A 352 28.48 7.05 7.01
CA THR A 352 29.19 5.78 6.75
C THR A 352 29.67 5.74 5.30
N THR A 353 30.98 5.72 5.11
CA THR A 353 31.60 5.48 3.80
C THR A 353 31.62 3.98 3.54
N VAL A 354 30.79 3.49 2.63
CA VAL A 354 30.84 2.09 2.19
C VAL A 354 31.81 1.98 1.02
N THR A 355 32.92 1.31 1.26
CA THR A 355 33.93 1.02 0.24
C THR A 355 33.64 -0.36 -0.35
N THR A 356 33.20 -0.42 -1.60
CA THR A 356 33.07 -1.69 -2.33
C THR A 356 34.21 -1.84 -3.32
N THR A 357 34.98 -2.93 -3.16
CA THR A 357 36.03 -3.35 -4.09
C THR A 357 35.44 -4.36 -5.05
N SER A 358 35.45 -4.06 -6.34
CA SER A 358 35.08 -5.05 -7.37
C SER A 358 36.21 -6.08 -7.56
N GLU A 359 35.89 -7.27 -8.08
CA GLU A 359 36.87 -8.31 -8.45
C GLU A 359 37.92 -7.82 -9.47
N SER A 360 37.66 -6.69 -10.15
CA SER A 360 38.59 -6.02 -11.06
C SER A 360 39.56 -5.03 -10.40
N GLY A 361 39.60 -4.97 -9.05
CA GLY A 361 40.49 -4.08 -8.30
C GLY A 361 40.06 -2.60 -8.31
N LYS A 362 38.94 -2.26 -8.95
CA LYS A 362 38.41 -0.90 -8.96
C LYS A 362 37.59 -0.66 -7.69
N THR A 363 38.10 0.20 -6.82
CA THR A 363 37.43 0.68 -5.61
C THR A 363 36.48 1.82 -5.97
N THR A 364 35.19 1.65 -5.70
CA THR A 364 34.21 2.76 -5.77
C THR A 364 33.72 3.07 -4.37
N SER A 365 34.00 4.29 -3.90
CA SER A 365 33.35 4.83 -2.71
C SER A 365 31.99 5.38 -3.11
N LYS A 366 30.91 4.74 -2.67
CA LYS A 366 29.57 5.33 -2.69
C LYS A 366 29.18 5.61 -1.26
N SER A 367 29.09 6.89 -0.90
CA SER A 367 28.36 7.31 0.30
C SER A 367 26.90 6.92 0.11
N SER A 368 26.46 5.83 0.75
CA SER A 368 25.04 5.51 0.87
C SER A 368 24.64 5.73 2.32
N THR A 369 24.06 6.89 2.59
CA THR A 369 23.32 7.10 3.84
C THR A 369 22.09 6.20 3.79
N THR A 370 22.13 5.06 4.47
CA THR A 370 20.95 4.23 4.67
C THR A 370 20.03 4.94 5.66
N ASP A 371 18.74 5.08 5.32
CA ASP A 371 17.75 5.63 6.23
C ASP A 371 17.75 4.79 7.54
N PRO A 372 18.05 5.39 8.70
CA PRO A 372 18.15 4.67 9.97
C PRO A 372 16.85 3.99 10.37
N TRP A 373 15.69 4.46 9.89
CA TRP A 373 14.38 3.88 10.22
C TRP A 373 13.94 2.79 9.24
N PHE A 374 14.65 2.57 8.14
CA PHE A 374 14.21 1.68 7.06
C PHE A 374 15.09 0.46 6.85
N ASP A 375 14.51 -0.74 6.88
CA ASP A 375 15.18 -1.99 6.55
C ASP A 375 15.11 -2.26 5.03
N PRO A 376 16.22 -2.11 4.27
CA PRO A 376 16.21 -2.35 2.83
C PRO A 376 16.11 -3.83 2.45
N ALA A 377 16.51 -4.74 3.36
CA ALA A 377 16.41 -6.18 3.10
C ALA A 377 14.95 -6.64 3.19
N LEU A 378 14.22 -6.16 4.20
CA LEU A 378 12.81 -6.45 4.37
C LEU A 378 11.88 -5.51 3.58
N GLY A 379 12.38 -4.36 3.14
CA GLY A 379 11.61 -3.34 2.41
C GLY A 379 10.51 -2.71 3.25
N ARG A 380 10.78 -2.45 4.53
CA ARG A 380 9.80 -1.94 5.51
C ARG A 380 10.47 -1.10 6.60
N ILE A 381 9.68 -0.37 7.38
CA ILE A 381 10.18 0.42 8.52
C ILE A 381 10.63 -0.54 9.64
N ARG A 382 11.84 -0.33 10.19
CA ARG A 382 12.35 -1.06 11.35
C ARG A 382 11.45 -0.77 12.53
N ASN A 383 10.89 -1.81 13.12
CA ASN A 383 10.01 -1.67 14.27
C ASN A 383 10.02 -2.93 15.14
N ASP A 384 9.67 -2.74 16.41
CA ASP A 384 9.23 -3.81 17.31
C ASP A 384 7.76 -3.58 17.68
N GLN A 385 6.90 -4.50 17.25
CA GLN A 385 5.46 -4.43 17.47
C GLN A 385 4.83 -3.06 17.14
N GLY A 386 5.30 -2.44 16.06
CA GLY A 386 4.86 -1.12 15.62
C GLY A 386 5.60 0.07 16.22
N ARG A 387 6.45 -0.09 17.25
CA ARG A 387 7.32 1.01 17.72
C ARG A 387 8.55 1.13 16.83
N VAL A 388 8.83 2.32 16.30
CA VAL A 388 9.91 2.52 15.33
C VAL A 388 11.28 2.38 16.00
N LEU A 389 12.21 1.73 15.30
CA LEU A 389 13.60 1.56 15.70
C LEU A 389 14.52 2.36 14.75
N SER A 390 15.52 3.03 15.32
CA SER A 390 16.60 3.71 14.60
C SER A 390 17.85 2.84 14.61
N LEU A 391 18.49 2.67 13.46
CA LEU A 391 19.81 2.05 13.37
C LEU A 391 20.88 3.10 13.63
N GLU A 392 21.62 2.96 14.72
CA GLU A 392 22.81 3.76 15.00
C GLU A 392 24.05 2.98 14.55
N ALA A 393 24.72 3.49 13.52
CA ALA A 393 25.99 2.95 13.05
C ALA A 393 27.12 3.58 13.89
N ASP A 394 27.45 2.96 15.02
CA ASP A 394 28.70 3.26 15.72
C ASP A 394 29.84 2.39 15.19
N SER A 395 31.07 2.87 15.33
CA SER A 395 32.26 2.41 14.59
C SER A 395 32.75 0.96 14.86
N SER A 396 32.05 0.19 15.69
CA SER A 396 32.39 -1.21 16.00
C SER A 396 31.21 -2.20 16.02
N SER A 397 29.95 -1.77 16.18
CA SER A 397 28.76 -2.63 16.10
C SER A 397 27.47 -1.81 15.95
N PRO A 398 26.62 -2.10 14.94
CA PRO A 398 25.34 -1.41 14.78
C PRO A 398 24.38 -1.76 15.92
N THR A 399 23.73 -0.75 16.50
CA THR A 399 22.72 -0.94 17.55
C THR A 399 21.37 -0.40 17.12
N LEU A 400 20.29 -1.06 17.55
CA LEU A 400 18.92 -0.58 17.31
C LEU A 400 18.45 0.19 18.54
N LYS A 401 18.03 1.44 18.34
CA LYS A 401 17.48 2.33 19.37
C LYS A 401 16.00 2.56 19.18
N LEU A 402 15.23 2.52 20.26
CA LEU A 402 13.81 2.85 20.21
C LEU A 402 13.62 4.34 19.92
N VAL A 403 12.79 4.68 18.94
CA VAL A 403 12.37 6.06 18.66
C VAL A 403 11.11 6.34 19.45
N LYS A 404 11.25 7.07 20.56
CA LYS A 404 10.16 7.35 21.49
C LYS A 404 9.03 8.11 20.80
N ASN A 405 7.80 7.66 21.04
CA ASN A 405 6.56 8.22 20.49
C ASN A 405 6.43 8.18 18.96
N VAL A 406 7.21 7.34 18.27
CA VAL A 406 7.09 7.12 16.83
C VAL A 406 6.70 5.68 16.54
N TYR A 407 5.66 5.50 15.75
CA TYR A 407 5.03 4.22 15.46
C TYR A 407 4.89 4.00 13.95
N THR A 408 4.69 2.75 13.55
CA THR A 408 4.38 2.35 12.18
C THR A 408 3.28 1.29 12.18
N SER A 409 2.40 1.32 11.18
CA SER A 409 1.31 0.35 11.01
C SER A 409 1.10 -0.02 9.55
N GLY A 410 0.36 -1.11 9.34
CA GLY A 410 0.02 -1.65 8.04
C GLY A 410 1.24 -2.18 7.29
N TRP A 411 1.19 -2.08 5.97
CA TRP A 411 2.22 -2.66 5.10
C TRP A 411 3.60 -1.99 5.24
N ALA A 412 3.65 -0.76 5.74
CA ALA A 412 4.91 -0.09 6.08
C ALA A 412 5.62 -0.76 7.27
N SER A 413 4.87 -1.43 8.14
CA SER A 413 5.38 -2.10 9.34
C SER A 413 5.70 -3.58 9.09
N HIS A 414 4.77 -4.32 8.47
CA HIS A 414 4.84 -5.78 8.37
C HIS A 414 5.10 -6.31 6.95
N GLY A 415 5.14 -5.43 5.94
CA GLY A 415 5.28 -5.78 4.53
C GLY A 415 3.93 -5.95 3.81
N ALA A 416 3.96 -5.97 2.48
CA ALA A 416 2.79 -5.98 1.59
C ALA A 416 2.07 -7.35 1.55
N LYS A 417 1.47 -7.75 2.67
CA LYS A 417 0.77 -9.03 2.84
C LYS A 417 -0.53 -8.83 3.61
N GLY A 418 -1.49 -9.73 3.36
CA GLY A 418 -2.77 -9.74 4.06
C GLY A 418 -3.86 -8.92 3.38
N VAL A 419 -5.08 -9.10 3.87
CA VAL A 419 -6.30 -8.41 3.44
C VAL A 419 -6.62 -7.24 4.38
N LEU A 420 -7.62 -6.41 4.04
CA LEU A 420 -8.04 -5.27 4.87
C LEU A 420 -8.32 -5.64 6.34
N ALA A 421 -8.89 -6.82 6.60
CA ALA A 421 -9.15 -7.28 7.96
C ALA A 421 -7.86 -7.45 8.78
N SER A 422 -6.80 -8.05 8.21
CA SER A 422 -5.50 -8.14 8.90
C SER A 422 -4.86 -6.77 9.14
N THR A 423 -5.02 -5.85 8.19
CA THR A 423 -4.54 -4.46 8.33
C THR A 423 -5.29 -3.72 9.46
N MET A 424 -6.59 -3.98 9.62
CA MET A 424 -7.39 -3.43 10.72
C MET A 424 -6.88 -3.91 12.08
N TYR A 425 -6.70 -5.22 12.27
CA TYR A 425 -6.24 -5.76 13.55
C TYR A 425 -4.85 -5.24 13.92
N ASP A 426 -3.92 -5.25 12.97
CA ASP A 426 -2.59 -4.67 13.14
C ASP A 426 -2.66 -3.19 13.59
N ALA A 427 -3.44 -2.37 12.88
CA ALA A 427 -3.59 -0.95 13.22
C ALA A 427 -4.21 -0.74 14.62
N TYR A 428 -5.15 -1.60 15.03
CA TYR A 428 -5.72 -1.55 16.38
C TYR A 428 -4.70 -1.90 17.45
N GLU A 429 -3.88 -2.93 17.23
CA GLU A 429 -2.86 -3.29 18.20
C GLU A 429 -1.77 -2.20 18.32
N VAL A 430 -1.38 -1.57 17.20
CA VAL A 430 -0.43 -0.44 17.22
C VAL A 430 -1.02 0.76 17.97
N ALA A 431 -2.30 1.07 17.75
CA ALA A 431 -2.99 2.12 18.48
C ALA A 431 -3.10 1.82 19.98
N ASP A 432 -3.42 0.59 20.36
CA ASP A 432 -3.49 0.18 21.76
C ASP A 432 -2.11 0.27 22.44
N ARG A 433 -1.02 -0.09 21.73
CA ARG A 433 0.36 0.09 22.22
C ARG A 433 0.74 1.56 22.39
N LEU A 434 0.42 2.39 21.40
CA LEU A 434 0.63 3.85 21.47
C LEU A 434 -0.05 4.45 22.70
N LEU A 435 -1.31 4.09 22.96
CA LEU A 435 -2.05 4.57 24.11
C LEU A 435 -1.47 4.06 25.43
N SER A 436 -1.02 2.80 25.48
CA SER A 436 -0.35 2.24 26.66
C SER A 436 0.94 3.00 26.98
N ASP A 437 1.73 3.35 25.98
CA ASP A 437 2.96 4.13 26.15
C ASP A 437 2.65 5.57 26.62
N HIS A 438 1.64 6.22 26.02
CA HIS A 438 1.21 7.56 26.43
C HIS A 438 0.71 7.62 27.88
N LEU A 439 -0.12 6.65 28.26
CA LEU A 439 -0.70 6.60 29.61
C LEU A 439 0.34 6.21 30.66
N SER A 440 1.24 5.27 30.38
CA SER A 440 2.31 4.89 31.32
C SER A 440 3.27 6.04 31.62
N THR A 441 3.63 6.84 30.60
CA THR A 441 4.44 8.05 30.80
C THR A 441 3.72 9.17 31.55
N SER A 442 2.39 9.12 31.65
CA SER A 442 1.58 10.11 32.36
C SER A 442 1.44 9.81 33.87
N HIS A 443 1.67 8.57 34.30
CA HIS A 443 1.49 8.15 35.70
C HIS A 443 2.77 8.20 36.57
N ASN A 444 3.95 8.43 35.98
CA ASN A 444 5.22 8.51 36.72
C ASN A 444 6.04 9.76 36.35
N PRO A 445 5.82 10.92 37.01
CA PRO A 445 6.71 12.05 36.89
C PRO A 445 7.99 11.92 37.74
N THR A 446 8.04 11.01 38.73
CA THR A 446 9.07 11.02 39.80
C THR A 446 9.64 9.68 40.28
N SER A 447 9.38 8.54 39.64
CA SER A 447 9.98 7.27 40.07
C SER A 447 10.55 6.46 38.92
N SER A 448 11.88 6.43 38.89
CA SER A 448 12.74 5.46 38.22
C SER A 448 12.61 4.08 38.90
N GLU A 449 11.41 3.48 38.90
CA GLU A 449 11.28 2.06 39.22
C GLU A 449 10.49 1.38 38.10
N ALA A 450 11.25 0.64 37.30
CA ALA A 450 10.84 -0.09 36.14
C ALA A 450 9.90 -1.25 36.50
N LEU A 451 8.73 -1.28 35.87
CA LEU A 451 8.02 -2.53 35.65
C LEU A 451 8.67 -3.23 34.46
N SER A 452 9.43 -4.27 34.81
CA SER A 452 10.10 -5.26 33.97
C SER A 452 9.26 -5.68 32.73
N THR A 453 9.54 -5.05 31.60
CA THR A 453 9.25 -5.61 30.26
C THR A 453 10.45 -5.40 29.34
N GLY A 454 11.55 -6.13 29.58
CA GLY A 454 12.60 -6.47 28.59
C GLY A 454 13.30 -5.38 27.74
N PHE A 455 12.94 -4.11 27.84
CA PHE A 455 13.35 -3.03 26.93
C PHE A 455 14.29 -1.99 27.55
N ASP A 456 14.55 -2.05 28.86
CA ASP A 456 15.33 -1.03 29.59
C ASP A 456 16.81 -0.95 29.22
N ALA A 457 17.31 -1.83 28.35
CA ALA A 457 18.71 -1.79 27.89
C ALA A 457 18.91 -0.97 26.60
N VAL A 458 17.84 -0.46 25.96
CA VAL A 458 17.95 0.27 24.69
C VAL A 458 17.82 1.78 24.92
N SER A 459 18.93 2.50 24.81
CA SER A 459 18.98 3.97 24.73
C SER A 459 17.92 4.48 23.73
N SER A 460 17.02 5.37 24.15
CA SER A 460 15.92 5.88 23.32
C SER A 460 16.24 7.24 22.71
N VAL A 461 15.75 7.48 21.49
CA VAL A 461 15.82 8.77 20.79
C VAL A 461 14.44 9.42 20.89
N GLN A 462 14.35 10.66 21.38
CA GLN A 462 13.07 11.37 21.52
C GLN A 462 12.99 12.54 20.53
N PRO A 463 12.43 12.34 19.31
CA PRO A 463 12.25 13.42 18.35
C PRO A 463 10.99 14.27 18.63
N MET A 464 9.93 13.68 19.20
CA MET A 464 8.61 14.34 19.33
C MET A 464 8.54 15.33 20.50
N ASN A 465 7.80 16.42 20.34
CA ASN A 465 7.60 17.44 21.37
C ASN A 465 6.51 17.00 22.38
N PRO A 466 6.85 16.82 23.67
CA PRO A 466 5.87 16.43 24.70
C PRO A 466 4.83 17.52 25.02
N THR A 467 5.12 18.78 24.68
CA THR A 467 4.31 19.97 24.96
C THR A 467 4.21 20.83 23.69
N PRO A 468 3.42 20.39 22.69
CA PRO A 468 3.25 21.15 21.46
C PRO A 468 2.62 22.52 21.75
N PRO A 469 2.97 23.57 20.96
CA PRO A 469 2.54 24.95 21.24
C PRO A 469 1.02 25.14 21.11
N SER A 470 0.32 24.26 20.40
CA SER A 470 -1.13 24.27 20.26
C SER A 470 -1.63 22.86 19.94
N LEU A 471 -2.83 22.53 20.42
CA LEU A 471 -3.51 21.28 20.08
C LEU A 471 -4.13 21.32 18.67
N GLU A 472 -4.54 22.51 18.20
CA GLU A 472 -5.24 22.65 16.91
C GLU A 472 -4.29 22.93 15.73
N SER A 473 -3.15 23.59 15.95
CA SER A 473 -2.35 24.08 14.81
C SER A 473 -1.60 22.97 14.07
N ALA A 474 -1.54 23.08 12.75
CA ALA A 474 -0.63 22.28 11.93
C ALA A 474 0.67 23.08 11.69
N PRO A 475 1.71 22.49 11.07
CA PRO A 475 2.83 23.29 10.58
C PRO A 475 2.33 24.42 9.67
N SER A 476 2.93 25.61 9.78
CA SER A 476 2.41 26.84 9.14
C SER A 476 2.17 26.70 7.63
N ALA A 477 3.03 25.96 6.92
CA ALA A 477 2.88 25.71 5.49
C ALA A 477 1.61 24.89 5.15
N VAL A 478 1.16 24.00 6.02
CA VAL A 478 -0.09 23.25 5.88
C VAL A 478 -1.29 24.17 6.09
N GLU A 479 -1.22 25.06 7.08
CA GLU A 479 -2.30 26.01 7.36
C GLU A 479 -2.48 27.03 6.22
N ARG A 480 -1.36 27.57 5.69
CA ARG A 480 -1.36 28.42 4.49
C ARG A 480 -1.99 27.70 3.30
N ALA A 481 -1.58 26.45 3.03
CA ALA A 481 -2.14 25.66 1.95
C ALA A 481 -3.63 25.30 2.14
N THR A 482 -4.10 25.18 3.37
CA THR A 482 -5.53 24.98 3.68
C THR A 482 -6.35 26.21 3.33
N ARG A 483 -5.77 27.41 3.45
CA ARG A 483 -6.36 28.68 3.01
C ARG A 483 -6.17 28.96 1.51
N GLY A 484 -5.47 28.09 0.79
CA GLY A 484 -5.17 28.26 -0.63
C GLY A 484 -4.12 29.32 -0.93
N GLU A 485 -3.27 29.65 0.03
CA GLU A 485 -2.17 30.62 -0.12
C GLU A 485 -0.99 30.01 -0.93
N ASP A 486 -0.09 30.85 -1.43
CA ASP A 486 1.14 30.47 -2.13
C ASP A 486 0.95 29.58 -3.38
N GLY A 487 -0.25 29.60 -3.98
CA GLY A 487 -0.59 28.75 -5.13
C GLY A 487 -0.65 27.25 -4.81
N LYS A 488 -0.61 26.88 -3.52
CA LYS A 488 -0.73 25.50 -3.05
C LYS A 488 -2.09 25.29 -2.39
N ARG A 489 -2.62 24.08 -2.51
CA ARG A 489 -3.91 23.71 -1.91
C ARG A 489 -3.84 22.37 -1.21
N ALA A 490 -4.05 22.39 0.10
CA ALA A 490 -4.34 21.19 0.88
C ALA A 490 -5.84 20.85 0.74
N ILE A 491 -6.17 19.56 0.72
CA ILE A 491 -7.55 19.09 0.68
C ILE A 491 -7.98 18.70 2.09
N THR A 492 -8.88 19.48 2.68
CA THR A 492 -9.50 19.14 3.97
C THR A 492 -10.63 18.13 3.79
N TRP A 493 -11.07 17.51 4.89
CA TRP A 493 -12.16 16.53 4.82
C TRP A 493 -13.46 17.09 4.21
N PRO A 494 -13.96 18.29 4.58
CA PRO A 494 -15.15 18.86 3.93
C PRO A 494 -14.96 19.11 2.43
N VAL A 495 -13.77 19.54 2.02
CA VAL A 495 -13.44 19.73 0.59
C VAL A 495 -13.43 18.39 -0.13
N TRP A 496 -12.85 17.35 0.47
CA TRP A 496 -12.90 15.98 -0.06
C TRP A 496 -14.34 15.49 -0.25
N LYS A 497 -15.25 15.67 0.73
CA LYS A 497 -16.65 15.25 0.57
C LYS A 497 -17.37 16.00 -0.55
N THR A 498 -17.00 17.25 -0.82
CA THR A 498 -17.52 18.02 -1.96
C THR A 498 -17.02 17.45 -3.29
N ILE A 499 -15.75 17.05 -3.37
CA ILE A 499 -15.16 16.37 -4.54
C ILE A 499 -15.83 15.01 -4.76
N GLU A 500 -15.98 14.20 -3.70
CA GLU A 500 -16.60 12.88 -3.77
C GLU A 500 -18.06 12.95 -4.26
N ALA A 501 -18.82 13.95 -3.80
CA ALA A 501 -20.18 14.18 -4.27
C ALA A 501 -20.23 14.53 -5.77
N GLU A 502 -19.25 15.29 -6.25
CA GLU A 502 -19.12 15.63 -7.67
C GLU A 502 -18.76 14.42 -8.53
N GLU A 503 -17.84 13.56 -8.08
CA GLU A 503 -17.53 12.29 -8.77
C GLU A 503 -18.77 11.41 -8.93
N ARG A 504 -19.58 11.28 -7.87
CA ARG A 504 -20.86 10.55 -7.91
C ARG A 504 -21.87 11.21 -8.84
N ARG A 505 -21.97 12.54 -8.83
CA ARG A 505 -22.88 13.29 -9.73
C ARG A 505 -22.50 13.05 -11.19
N GLN A 506 -21.22 13.16 -11.54
CA GLN A 506 -20.74 12.87 -12.90
C GLN A 506 -21.00 11.41 -13.28
N GLY A 507 -20.75 10.46 -12.36
CA GLY A 507 -21.08 9.06 -12.58
C GLY A 507 -22.56 8.83 -12.89
N ALA A 508 -23.45 9.42 -12.09
CA ALA A 508 -24.89 9.31 -12.28
C ALA A 508 -25.33 9.83 -13.66
N THR A 509 -24.76 10.94 -14.15
CA THR A 509 -25.05 11.45 -15.51
C THR A 509 -24.61 10.50 -16.62
N LYS A 510 -23.64 9.62 -16.35
CA LYS A 510 -23.12 8.61 -17.27
C LYS A 510 -23.72 7.21 -17.03
N GLY A 511 -24.60 7.05 -16.03
CA GLY A 511 -25.16 5.76 -15.67
C GLY A 511 -24.18 4.80 -14.96
N LYS A 512 -23.20 5.33 -14.23
CA LYS A 512 -22.23 4.55 -13.44
C LYS A 512 -22.17 5.01 -11.98
N GLU A 513 -21.54 4.20 -11.12
CA GLU A 513 -21.41 4.48 -9.67
C GLU A 513 -20.74 5.84 -9.36
N ALA A 514 -19.63 6.15 -10.03
CA ALA A 514 -18.91 7.41 -9.92
C ALA A 514 -17.97 7.60 -11.12
N GLU A 515 -17.70 8.84 -11.50
CA GLU A 515 -16.61 9.18 -12.43
C GLU A 515 -15.46 9.78 -11.64
N ARG A 516 -14.34 9.07 -11.55
CA ARG A 516 -13.16 9.53 -10.81
C ARG A 516 -12.50 10.70 -11.54
N MET A 517 -12.26 11.78 -10.82
CA MET A 517 -11.58 12.97 -11.35
C MET A 517 -10.06 12.84 -11.22
N GLN A 518 -9.32 13.42 -12.17
CA GLN A 518 -7.87 13.64 -12.02
C GLN A 518 -7.61 14.98 -11.32
N TRP A 519 -6.36 15.19 -10.88
CA TRP A 519 -6.03 16.42 -10.13
C TRP A 519 -6.40 17.71 -10.88
N LYS A 520 -6.16 17.76 -12.19
CA LYS A 520 -6.56 18.91 -13.04
C LYS A 520 -8.07 19.18 -13.00
N ASP A 521 -8.89 18.13 -12.96
CA ASP A 521 -10.35 18.24 -12.97
C ASP A 521 -10.83 18.67 -11.57
N VAL A 522 -10.18 18.17 -10.51
CA VAL A 522 -10.39 18.64 -9.14
C VAL A 522 -10.07 20.11 -8.99
N GLN A 523 -8.94 20.58 -9.55
CA GLN A 523 -8.58 22.00 -9.50
C GLN A 523 -9.63 22.87 -10.20
N ALA A 524 -10.00 22.53 -11.43
CA ALA A 524 -11.02 23.25 -12.18
C ALA A 524 -12.36 23.27 -11.44
N PHE A 525 -12.79 22.13 -10.87
CA PHE A 525 -14.01 22.05 -10.08
C PHE A 525 -13.96 22.98 -8.84
N LEU A 526 -12.87 22.95 -8.09
CA LEU A 526 -12.75 23.77 -6.88
C LEU A 526 -12.65 25.28 -7.18
N GLU A 527 -12.10 25.67 -8.34
CA GLU A 527 -12.10 27.06 -8.80
C GLU A 527 -13.53 27.56 -9.06
N THR A 528 -14.40 26.74 -9.66
CA THR A 528 -15.82 27.10 -9.89
C THR A 528 -16.65 27.23 -8.60
N LYS A 529 -16.16 26.72 -7.47
CA LYS A 529 -16.84 26.81 -6.17
C LYS A 529 -16.37 27.99 -5.31
N GLN A 530 -15.31 28.66 -5.74
CA GLN A 530 -14.79 29.87 -5.07
C GLN A 530 -15.33 31.17 -5.68
N GLN A 531 -15.95 31.07 -6.86
CA GLN A 531 -16.79 32.11 -7.48
C GLN A 531 -18.22 31.97 -6.97
#